data_AF-A0A6I7NUT8-F1
#
_entry.id   AF-A0A6I7NUT8-F1
#
_cell.length_a   1.000
_cell.length_b   1.000
_cell.length_c   1.000
_cell.angle_alpha   90.00
_cell.angle_beta   90.00
_cell.angle_gamma   90.00
#
_symmetry.space_group_name_H-M   'P 1'
#
loop_
_entity.id
_entity.type
_entity.pdbx_description
1 polymer ?
#
loop_
_entity_poly.entity_id
_entity_poly.type
_entity_poly.pdbx_seq_one_letter_code
_entity_poly.pdbx_strand_id
1 'polypeptide(L)' 'MLETLYNYFGFAGSIFVSFLMFMFFVFWVAGIAGISSKNRPTHRQIIFFTLAVLVPVYPVLWLIADMIKQKRQLRRL' A
#
# COMPACT_ATOMS: atom_id res chain seq x y z
N MET A 1 -9.56 -20.24 7.85
CA MET A 1 -9.35 -18.95 7.17
C MET A 1 -9.12 -19.12 5.66
N LEU A 2 -8.13 -19.92 5.25
CA LEU A 2 -8.04 -20.37 3.85
C LEU A 2 -9.19 -21.31 3.48
N GLU A 3 -9.61 -22.17 4.40
CA GLU A 3 -10.79 -23.03 4.22
C GLU A 3 -12.09 -22.22 4.02
N THR A 4 -12.26 -21.12 4.76
CA THR A 4 -13.41 -20.22 4.54
C THR A 4 -13.31 -19.52 3.20
N LEU A 5 -12.13 -19.01 2.81
CA LEU A 5 -11.93 -18.46 1.45
C LEU A 5 -12.23 -19.51 0.36
N TYR A 6 -11.80 -20.76 0.58
CA TYR A 6 -12.03 -21.89 -0.32
C TYR A 6 -13.52 -22.19 -0.48
N ASN A 7 -14.27 -22.16 0.61
CA ASN A 7 -15.70 -22.40 0.59
C ASN A 7 -16.48 -21.27 -0.12
N TYR A 8 -15.98 -20.02 -0.10
CA TYR A 8 -16.63 -18.89 -0.78
C TYR A 8 -16.22 -18.72 -2.25
N PHE A 9 -14.94 -18.94 -2.57
CA PHE A 9 -14.36 -18.58 -3.87
C PHE A 9 -13.78 -19.77 -4.65
N GLY A 10 -13.83 -20.98 -4.09
CA GLY A 10 -13.19 -22.17 -4.65
C GLY A 10 -11.66 -22.09 -4.60
N PHE A 11 -10.99 -23.09 -5.19
CA PHE A 11 -9.53 -23.20 -5.17
C PHE A 11 -8.84 -21.98 -5.83
N ALA A 12 -9.15 -21.73 -7.10
CA ALA A 12 -8.51 -20.67 -7.88
C ALA A 12 -8.84 -19.27 -7.31
N GLY A 13 -10.08 -19.04 -6.90
CA GLY A 13 -10.49 -17.77 -6.31
C GLY A 13 -9.81 -17.50 -4.97
N SER A 14 -9.61 -18.52 -4.14
CA SER A 14 -8.89 -18.37 -2.86
C SER A 14 -7.44 -18.00 -3.04
N ILE A 15 -6.78 -18.61 -4.03
CA ILE A 15 -5.40 -18.27 -4.39
C ILE A 15 -5.34 -16.83 -4.85
N PHE A 16 -6.24 -16.42 -5.75
CA PHE A 16 -6.27 -15.06 -6.28
C PHE A 16 -6.53 -14.01 -5.20
N VAL A 17 -7.50 -14.24 -4.31
CA VAL A 17 -7.83 -13.34 -3.20
C VAL A 17 -6.66 -13.25 -2.20
N SER A 18 -6.06 -14.39 -1.86
CA SER A 18 -4.90 -14.41 -0.95
C SER A 18 -3.71 -13.68 -1.55
N PHE A 19 -3.47 -13.85 -2.85
CA PHE A 19 -2.45 -13.13 -3.59
C PHE A 19 -2.71 -11.62 -3.61
N LEU A 20 -3.95 -11.18 -3.84
CA LEU A 20 -4.32 -9.77 -3.79
C LEU A 20 -4.14 -9.17 -2.40
N MET A 21 -4.55 -9.88 -1.34
CA MET A 21 -4.33 -9.43 0.05
C MET A 21 -2.84 -9.29 0.35
N PHE A 22 -2.03 -10.24 -0.10
CA PHE A 22 -0.58 -10.18 0.07
C PHE A 22 0.03 -8.98 -0.67
N MET A 23 -0.35 -8.77 -1.93
CA MET A 23 0.09 -7.60 -2.71
C MET A 23 -0.32 -6.28 -2.05
N PHE A 24 -1.55 -6.20 -1.54
CA PHE A 24 -2.03 -5.02 -0.82
C PHE A 24 -1.20 -4.76 0.44
N PHE A 25 -0.87 -5.81 1.20
CA PHE A 25 0.01 -5.72 2.36
C PHE A 25 1.42 -5.22 1.99
N VAL A 26 2.01 -5.75 0.91
CA VAL A 26 3.32 -5.30 0.42
C VAL A 26 3.28 -3.82 0.05
N PHE A 27 2.26 -3.38 -0.70
CA PHE A 27 2.11 -1.96 -1.05
C PHE A 27 1.87 -1.07 0.17
N TRP A 28 1.16 -1.57 1.18
CA TRP A 28 0.94 -0.85 2.42
C TRP A 28 2.27 -0.59 3.15
N VAL A 29 3.09 -1.62 3.35
CA VAL A 29 4.40 -1.51 4.01
C VAL A 29 5.35 -0.61 3.19
N ALA A 30 5.40 -0.79 1.87
CA ALA A 30 6.20 0.07 0.99
C ALA A 30 5.75 1.54 1.04
N GLY A 31 4.44 1.78 1.09
CA GLY A 31 3.86 3.12 1.23
C GLY A 31 4.22 3.77 2.56
N ILE A 32 4.18 3.03 3.68
CA ILE A 32 4.64 3.52 4.99
C ILE A 32 6.11 3.94 4.93
N ALA A 33 6.97 3.09 4.37
CA ALA A 33 8.39 3.39 4.21
C ALA A 33 8.62 4.67 3.38
N GLY A 34 7.91 4.81 2.26
CA GLY A 34 8.00 6.00 1.41
C GLY A 34 7.49 7.27 2.11
N ILE A 35 6.39 7.19 2.86
CA ILE A 35 5.86 8.32 3.64
C ILE A 35 6.85 8.73 4.73
N SER A 36 7.46 7.75 5.41
CA SER A 36 8.43 7.98 6.48
C SER A 36 9.77 8.53 5.95
N SER A 37 10.11 8.28 4.69
CA SER A 37 11.36 8.77 4.08
C SER A 37 11.30 10.25 3.68
N LYS A 38 10.11 10.87 3.57
CA LYS A 38 9.99 12.30 3.23
C LYS A 38 10.39 13.17 4.42
N ASN A 39 11.40 14.03 4.20
CA ASN A 39 11.77 15.09 5.15
C ASN A 39 10.62 16.07 5.37
N ARG A 40 9.99 15.98 6.55
CA ARG A 40 8.88 16.82 7.02
C ARG A 40 9.15 17.23 8.46
N PRO A 41 8.60 18.36 8.95
CA PRO A 41 8.71 18.69 10.36
C PRO A 41 8.03 17.62 11.21
N THR A 42 8.65 17.26 12.34
CA THR A 42 8.34 16.09 13.18
C THR A 42 6.84 15.95 13.51
N HIS A 43 6.16 17.06 13.83
CA HIS A 43 4.73 17.07 14.15
C HIS A 43 3.85 16.61 12.98
N ARG A 44 4.18 17.01 11.74
CA ARG A 44 3.45 16.55 10.55
C ARG A 44 3.79 15.09 10.24
N GLN A 45 5.06 14.71 10.40
CA GLN A 45 5.47 13.33 10.14
C GLN A 45 4.72 12.32 11.02
N ILE A 46 4.54 12.63 12.30
CA ILE A 46 3.75 11.79 13.22
C ILE A 46 2.31 11.65 12.73
N ILE A 47 1.62 12.74 12.39
CA ILE A 47 0.23 12.70 11.89
C ILE A 47 0.11 11.81 10.64
N PHE A 48 1.02 11.98 9.67
CA PHE A 48 1.02 11.18 8.45
C PHE A 48 1.37 9.72 8.69
N PHE A 49 2.24 9.42 9.64
CA PHE A 49 2.59 8.06 10.03
C PHE A 49 1.41 7.37 10.74
N THR A 50 0.75 8.06 11.67
CA THR A 50 -0.45 7.55 12.34
C THR A 50 -1.58 7.27 11.34
N LEU A 51 -1.81 8.18 10.38
CA LEU A 51 -2.77 7.96 9.29
C LEU A 51 -2.37 6.78 8.39
N ALA A 52 -1.08 6.61 8.12
CA ALA A 52 -0.57 5.51 7.31
C ALA A 52 -0.76 4.14 7.98
N VAL A 53 -0.61 4.07 9.31
CA VAL A 53 -0.81 2.83 10.07
C VAL A 53 -2.28 2.53 10.29
N LEU A 54 -3.11 3.53 10.63
CA LEU A 54 -4.53 3.32 10.92
C LEU A 54 -5.37 3.04 9.66
N VAL A 55 -4.97 3.58 8.51
CA VAL A 55 -5.75 3.46 7.27
C VAL A 55 -4.85 2.88 6.17
N PRO A 56 -4.83 1.54 5.97
CA PRO A 56 -3.90 0.92 5.02
C PRO A 56 -4.16 1.28 3.56
N VAL A 57 -5.36 1.76 3.23
CA VAL A 57 -5.69 2.29 1.91
C VAL A 57 -4.89 3.57 1.60
N TYR A 58 -4.60 4.39 2.62
CA TYR A 58 -3.91 5.67 2.41
C TYR A 58 -2.47 5.51 1.89
N PRO A 59 -1.60 4.66 2.49
CA PRO A 59 -0.25 4.41 1.97
C PRO A 59 -0.24 3.82 0.56
N VAL A 60 -1.19 2.94 0.23
CA VAL A 60 -1.28 2.34 -1.10
C VAL A 60 -1.62 3.41 -2.14
N LEU A 61 -2.62 4.26 -1.89
CA LEU A 61 -2.96 5.37 -2.79
C LEU A 61 -1.81 6.37 -2.92
N TRP A 62 -1.13 6.68 -1.82
CA TRP A 62 0.03 7.55 -1.81
C TRP A 62 1.18 6.99 -2.66
N LEU A 63 1.46 5.68 -2.53
CA LEU A 63 2.51 4.99 -3.28
C LEU A 63 2.22 5.05 -4.79
N ILE A 64 0.98 4.77 -5.19
CA ILE A 64 0.55 4.85 -6.60
C ILE A 64 0.73 6.27 -7.15
N ALA A 65 0.32 7.29 -6.38
CA ALA A 65 0.49 8.68 -6.79
C ALA A 65 1.98 9.07 -6.92
N ASP A 66 2.82 8.59 -6.00
CA ASP A 66 4.27 8.84 -6.04
C ASP A 66 4.92 8.16 -7.25
N MET A 67 4.55 6.91 -7.56
CA MET A 67 4.99 6.20 -8.77
C MET A 67 4.57 6.92 -10.06
N ILE A 68 3.34 7.44 -10.14
CA ILE A 68 2.86 8.21 -11.30
C ILE A 68 3.68 9.50 -11.44
N LYS A 69 3.97 10.18 -10.33
CA LYS A 69 4.79 11.39 -10.32
C LYS A 69 6.21 11.10 -10.79
N GLN A 70 6.85 10.05 -10.26
CA GLN A 70 8.19 9.61 -10.69
C GLN A 70 8.22 9.28 -12.18
N LYS A 71 7.24 8.51 -12.67
CA LYS A 71 7.10 8.19 -14.11
C LYS A 71 6.98 9.44 -14.99
N ARG A 72 6.25 10.46 -14.53
CA ARG A 72 6.13 11.74 -15.25
C ARG A 72 7.44 12.54 -15.25
N GLN A 73 8.20 12.51 -14.15
CA GLN A 73 9.50 13.16 -14.06
C GLN A 73 10.53 12.49 -14.98
N LEU A 74 10.55 11.16 -15.01
CA LEU A 74 11.38 10.35 -15.92
C LEU A 74 11.12 10.63 -17.40
N ARG A 75 9.87 10.92 -17.79
CA ARG A 75 9.54 11.28 -19.19
C ARG A 75 9.90 12.72 -19.57
N ARG A 76 10.22 13.57 -18.59
CA ARG A 76 10.61 14.97 -18.81
C ARG A 76 12.13 15.17 -18.81
N LEU A 77 12.88 14.14 -18.41
CA LEU A 77 14.33 14.02 -18.58
C LEU A 77 14.62 13.45 -19.96
#